data_AF-A0A150XZD6-F1
#
_entry.id   AF-A0A150XZD6-F1
#
_cell.length_a   1.000
_cell.length_b   1.000
_cell.length_c   1.000
_cell.angle_alpha   90.00
_cell.angle_beta   90.00
_cell.angle_gamma   90.00
#
_symmetry.space_group_name_H-M   'P 1'
#
loop_
_entity.id
_entity.type
_entity.pdbx_description
1 polymer ?
#
loop_
_entity_poly.entity_id
_entity_poly.type
_entity_poly.pdbx_seq_one_letter_code
_entity_poly.pdbx_strand_id
1 'polypeptide(L)'
;MFYSHTLESSKIGLFHLFLKSLIKGDDSYREDVNNVIKETSSLLNGDKDFYTIDRDRYPIIVYLKKSDPDYFKHIDINSLNNKDYQYIIEIFERQSNVNLI
;
A
#
# COMPACT_ATOMS: atom_id res chain seq x y z
N MET A 1 3.00 23.23 9.74
CA MET A 1 3.43 22.19 8.79
C MET A 1 3.66 20.80 9.43
N PHE A 2 3.24 20.55 10.68
CA PHE A 2 3.38 19.22 11.32
C PHE A 2 2.17 18.29 11.09
N TYR A 3 1.00 18.85 10.81
CA TYR A 3 -0.26 18.09 10.73
C TYR A 3 -0.37 17.15 9.51
N SER A 4 0.24 17.52 8.38
CA SER A 4 0.21 16.70 7.15
C SER A 4 0.94 15.38 7.32
N HIS A 5 2.15 15.42 7.90
CA HIS A 5 2.94 14.22 8.15
C HIS A 5 2.25 13.28 9.14
N THR A 6 1.58 13.81 10.17
CA THR A 6 0.80 12.98 11.11
C THR A 6 -0.35 12.28 10.40
N LEU A 7 -1.11 12.98 9.55
CA LEU A 7 -2.22 12.39 8.80
C LEU A 7 -1.75 11.34 7.79
N GLU A 8 -0.65 11.60 7.08
CA GLU A 8 -0.05 10.64 6.14
C GLU A 8 0.40 9.36 6.87
N SER A 9 1.11 9.50 8.00
CA SER A 9 1.48 8.37 8.85
C SER A 9 0.27 7.61 9.39
N SER A 10 -0.81 8.30 9.77
CA SER A 10 -2.06 7.65 10.20
C SER A 10 -2.72 6.86 9.08
N LYS A 11 -2.77 7.38 7.85
CA LYS A 11 -3.32 6.67 6.68
C LYS A 11 -2.52 5.41 6.35
N ILE A 12 -1.19 5.50 6.39
CA ILE A 12 -0.27 4.37 6.19
C ILE A 12 -0.47 3.32 7.31
N GLY A 13 -0.57 3.76 8.56
CA GLY A 13 -0.84 2.87 9.70
C GLY A 13 -2.19 2.16 9.62
N LEU A 14 -3.24 2.86 9.20
CA LEU A 14 -4.56 2.27 8.99
C LEU A 14 -4.56 1.22 7.87
N PHE A 15 -3.89 1.52 6.76
CA PHE A 15 -3.73 0.56 5.67
C PHE A 15 -3.00 -0.72 6.11
N HIS A 16 -1.96 -0.57 6.93
CA HIS A 16 -1.26 -1.71 7.53
C HIS A 16 -2.18 -2.56 8.43
N LEU A 17 -3.08 -1.93 9.20
CA LEU A 17 -4.09 -2.65 9.97
C LEU A 17 -5.07 -3.41 9.07
N PHE A 18 -5.51 -2.82 7.96
CA PHE A 18 -6.41 -3.50 7.02
C PHE A 18 -5.77 -4.75 6.39
N LEU A 19 -4.50 -4.68 5.99
CA LEU A 19 -3.74 -5.86 5.54
C LEU A 19 -3.70 -6.96 6.60
N LYS A 20 -3.47 -6.59 7.87
CA LYS A 20 -3.47 -7.54 8.99
C LYS A 20 -4.84 -8.18 9.22
N SER A 21 -5.92 -7.42 9.05
CA SER A 21 -7.29 -7.95 9.14
C SER A 21 -7.59 -8.96 8.03
N LEU A 22 -7.17 -8.68 6.79
CA LEU A 22 -7.36 -9.60 5.66
C LEU A 22 -6.66 -10.94 5.87
N ILE A 23 -5.44 -10.94 6.40
CA ILE A 23 -4.71 -12.17 6.70
C ILE A 23 -5.42 -12.99 7.79
N LYS A 24 -6.08 -12.32 8.73
CA LYS A 24 -6.89 -12.97 9.78
C LYS A 24 -8.25 -13.48 9.27
N GLY A 25 -8.60 -13.22 8.01
CA GLY A 25 -9.85 -13.64 7.38
C GLY A 25 -10.99 -12.63 7.49
N ASP A 26 -10.73 -11.40 7.93
CA ASP A 26 -11.71 -10.31 7.85
C ASP A 26 -11.61 -9.60 6.50
N ASP A 27 -12.58 -9.90 5.63
CA ASP A 27 -12.64 -9.42 4.25
C ASP A 27 -13.29 -8.05 4.08
N SER A 28 -13.70 -7.40 5.17
CA SER A 28 -14.44 -6.12 5.13
C SER A 28 -13.73 -5.01 4.37
N TYR A 29 -12.39 -5.05 4.34
CA TYR A 29 -11.54 -4.01 3.72
C TYR A 29 -10.83 -4.49 2.44
N ARG A 30 -11.20 -5.67 1.91
CA ARG A 30 -10.50 -6.31 0.79
C ARG A 30 -10.52 -5.43 -0.46
N GLU A 31 -11.67 -4.87 -0.78
CA GLU A 31 -11.84 -4.02 -1.94
C GLU A 31 -10.96 -2.75 -1.85
N ASP A 32 -10.95 -2.08 -0.70
CA ASP A 32 -10.12 -0.90 -0.48
C ASP A 32 -8.63 -1.20 -0.59
N VAL A 33 -8.19 -2.30 0.03
CA VAL A 33 -6.79 -2.73 -0.03
C VAL A 33 -6.38 -3.06 -1.47
N ASN A 34 -7.18 -3.88 -2.16
CA ASN A 34 -6.91 -4.28 -3.53
C ASN A 34 -6.90 -3.07 -4.48
N ASN A 35 -7.79 -2.10 -4.29
CA ASN A 35 -7.80 -0.89 -5.10
C ASN A 35 -6.52 -0.06 -4.92
N VAL A 36 -6.02 0.10 -3.71
CA VAL A 36 -4.74 0.80 -3.46
C VAL A 36 -3.58 0.07 -4.15
N ILE A 37 -3.51 -1.26 -4.05
CA ILE A 37 -2.48 -2.08 -4.69
C ILE A 37 -2.57 -1.93 -6.22
N LYS A 38 -3.79 -2.02 -6.76
CA LYS A 38 -4.07 -1.84 -8.19
C LYS A 38 -3.65 -0.47 -8.69
N GLU A 39 -4.00 0.60 -7.98
CA GLU A 39 -3.60 1.95 -8.36
C GLU A 39 -2.09 2.16 -8.29
N THR A 40 -1.42 1.51 -7.32
CA THR A 40 0.05 1.51 -7.24
C THR A 40 0.66 0.82 -8.47
N SER A 41 0.14 -0.33 -8.86
CA SER A 41 0.58 -1.05 -10.07
C SER A 41 0.33 -0.23 -11.34
N SER A 42 -0.87 0.35 -11.49
CA SER A 42 -1.20 1.23 -12.63
C SER A 42 -0.29 2.46 -12.72
N LEU A 43 0.08 3.06 -11.59
CA LEU A 43 1.02 4.18 -11.54
C LEU A 43 2.45 3.76 -11.95
N LEU A 44 2.87 2.55 -11.61
CA LEU A 44 4.20 2.01 -11.96
C LEU A 44 4.29 1.56 -13.42
N ASN A 45 3.18 1.08 -13.98
CA ASN A 45 3.07 0.67 -15.37
C ASN A 45 2.81 1.84 -16.34
N GLY A 46 2.48 3.02 -15.81
CA GLY A 46 2.20 4.21 -16.61
C GLY A 46 0.77 4.30 -17.14
N ASP A 47 -0.11 3.40 -16.70
CA ASP A 47 -1.55 3.44 -17.01
C ASP A 47 -2.25 4.61 -16.32
N LYS A 48 -1.71 5.03 -15.16
CA LYS A 48 -2.12 6.21 -14.41
C LYS A 48 -0.92 7.10 -14.11
N ASP A 49 -1.20 8.37 -13.89
CA ASP A 49 -0.25 9.37 -13.41
C ASP A 49 -0.64 9.93 -12.04
N PHE A 50 0.20 10.80 -11.48
CA PHE A 50 -0.05 11.41 -10.17
C PHE A 50 -1.30 12.32 -10.11
N TYR A 51 -1.85 12.71 -11.25
CA TYR A 51 -3.03 13.56 -11.34
C TYR A 51 -4.34 12.75 -11.47
N THR A 52 -4.22 11.47 -11.83
CA THR A 52 -5.35 10.56 -12.11
C THR A 52 -5.53 9.46 -11.07
N ILE A 53 -4.56 9.26 -10.18
CA ILE A 53 -4.72 8.41 -8.98
C ILE A 53 -5.60 9.10 -7.93
N ASP A 54 -6.24 8.30 -7.08
CA ASP A 54 -7.07 8.79 -5.99
C ASP A 54 -6.24 9.57 -4.96
N ARG A 55 -6.62 10.84 -4.74
CA ARG A 55 -5.92 11.76 -3.82
C ARG A 55 -5.98 11.30 -2.36
N ASP A 56 -7.04 10.61 -1.95
CA ASP A 56 -7.16 10.16 -0.57
C ASP A 56 -6.19 9.02 -0.27
N ARG A 57 -5.92 8.18 -1.28
CA ARG A 57 -5.00 7.04 -1.26
C ARG A 57 -3.58 7.41 -1.64
N TYR A 58 -3.36 8.63 -2.16
CA TYR A 58 -2.07 9.14 -2.62
C TYR A 58 -0.91 8.86 -1.66
N PRO A 59 -1.00 9.12 -0.34
CA PRO A 59 0.11 8.87 0.58
C PRO A 59 0.53 7.39 0.62
N ILE A 60 -0.44 6.49 0.54
CA ILE A 60 -0.21 5.04 0.58
C ILE A 60 0.38 4.57 -0.75
N ILE A 61 -0.19 5.03 -1.88
CA ILE A 61 0.29 4.68 -3.23
C ILE A 61 1.75 5.12 -3.42
N VAL A 62 2.09 6.35 -3.03
CA VAL A 62 3.46 6.86 -3.11
C VAL A 62 4.41 6.09 -2.18
N TYR A 63 3.94 5.72 -0.99
CA TYR A 63 4.71 4.89 -0.07
C TYR A 63 5.04 3.54 -0.71
N LEU A 64 4.04 2.78 -1.15
CA LEU A 64 4.24 1.45 -1.75
C LEU A 64 5.15 1.49 -2.99
N LYS A 65 4.94 2.47 -3.88
CA LYS A 65 5.80 2.70 -5.06
C LYS A 65 7.27 2.89 -4.69
N LYS A 66 7.57 3.60 -3.59
CA LYS A 66 8.96 3.83 -3.16
C LYS A 66 9.55 2.62 -2.45
N SER A 67 8.72 1.79 -1.83
CA SER A 67 9.18 0.71 -0.98
C SER A 67 9.64 -0.53 -1.76
N ASP A 68 8.90 -0.95 -2.79
CA ASP A 68 9.30 -2.06 -3.66
C ASP A 68 8.65 -1.94 -5.06
N PRO A 69 9.19 -1.07 -5.93
CA PRO A 69 8.58 -0.78 -7.22
C PRO A 69 8.50 -2.01 -8.15
N ASP A 70 9.51 -2.89 -8.10
CA ASP A 70 9.54 -4.07 -8.98
C ASP A 70 8.46 -5.08 -8.59
N TYR A 71 8.22 -5.29 -7.29
CA TYR A 71 7.13 -6.14 -6.83
C TYR A 71 5.77 -5.63 -7.30
N PHE A 72 5.45 -4.36 -7.03
CA PHE A 72 4.15 -3.79 -7.39
C PHE A 72 3.93 -3.64 -8.91
N LYS A 73 5.00 -3.64 -9.70
CA LYS A 73 4.91 -3.66 -11.17
C LYS A 73 4.44 -5.00 -11.71
N HIS A 74 4.85 -6.11 -11.08
CA HIS A 74 4.61 -7.48 -11.57
C HIS A 74 3.54 -8.25 -10.79
N ILE A 75 2.97 -7.66 -9.74
CA ILE A 75 1.91 -8.28 -8.94
C ILE A 75 0.66 -8.53 -9.80
N ASP A 76 0.05 -9.71 -9.66
CA ASP A 76 -1.24 -10.00 -10.29
C ASP A 76 -2.39 -9.42 -9.47
N ILE A 77 -2.84 -8.24 -9.87
CA ILE A 77 -3.94 -7.50 -9.23
C ILE A 77 -5.29 -8.24 -9.26
N ASN A 78 -5.46 -9.23 -10.15
CA ASN A 78 -6.72 -9.97 -10.27
C ASN A 78 -6.78 -11.19 -9.35
N SER A 79 -5.65 -11.62 -8.79
CA SER A 79 -5.54 -12.84 -7.98
C SER A 79 -4.78 -12.63 -6.65
N LEU A 80 -4.91 -11.43 -6.07
CA LEU A 80 -4.32 -11.09 -4.77
C LEU A 80 -4.77 -12.07 -3.67
N ASN A 81 -3.79 -12.63 -2.98
CA ASN A 81 -3.99 -13.62 -1.93
C ASN A 81 -3.23 -13.27 -0.64
N ASN A 82 -3.38 -14.11 0.39
CA ASN A 82 -2.77 -13.86 1.70
C ASN A 82 -1.25 -13.75 1.67
N LYS A 83 -0.56 -14.44 0.75
CA LYS A 83 0.90 -14.32 0.62
C LYS A 83 1.29 -12.94 0.11
N ASP A 84 0.51 -12.37 -0.80
CA ASP A 84 0.73 -11.01 -1.30
C ASP A 84 0.52 -9.99 -0.18
N TYR A 85 -0.57 -10.11 0.57
CA TYR A 85 -0.83 -9.23 1.72
C TYR A 85 0.26 -9.34 2.78
N GLN A 86 0.75 -10.55 3.04
CA GLN A 86 1.83 -10.78 3.99
C GLN A 86 3.15 -10.17 3.52
N TYR A 87 3.51 -10.34 2.24
CA TYR A 87 4.70 -9.72 1.68
C TYR A 87 4.63 -8.19 1.77
N ILE A 88 3.45 -7.61 1.49
CA ILE A 88 3.25 -6.18 1.61
C ILE A 88 3.45 -5.72 3.07
N ILE A 89 2.97 -6.46 4.07
CA ILE A 89 3.25 -6.18 5.49
C ILE A 89 4.76 -6.21 5.79
N GLU A 90 5.48 -7.20 5.27
CA GLU A 90 6.94 -7.29 5.47
C GLU A 90 7.68 -6.08 4.90
N ILE A 91 7.16 -5.44 3.84
CA ILE A 91 7.69 -4.17 3.34
C ILE A 91 7.56 -3.05 4.40
N PHE A 92 6.41 -2.95 5.07
CA PHE A 92 6.20 -1.96 6.15
C PHE A 92 7.13 -2.20 7.34
N GLU A 93 7.34 -3.47 7.70
CA GLU A 93 8.18 -3.87 8.83
C GLU A 93 9.67 -3.66 8.55
N ARG A 94 10.12 -3.94 7.31
CA ARG A 94 11.49 -3.64 6.87
C ARG A 94 11.82 -2.17 7.01
N GLN A 95 10.96 -1.27 6.55
CA GLN A 95 11.23 0.18 6.64
C GLN A 95 11.15 0.74 8.05
N SER A 96 10.31 0.18 8.91
CA SER A 96 10.25 0.57 10.33
C SER A 96 11.58 0.28 11.05
N ASN A 97 12.27 -0.81 10.68
CA ASN A 97 13.57 -1.17 11.26
C ASN A 97 14.75 -0.33 10.71
N VAL A 98 14.66 0.18 9.48
CA VAL A 98 15.72 1.05 8.90
C VAL A 98 15.78 2.42 9.59
N ASN A 99 14.66 2.92 10.14
CA ASN A 99 14.63 4.21 10.85
C ASN A 99 15.09 4.14 12.33
N LEU A 100 15.57 2.98 12.79
CA LEU A 100 16.07 2.77 14.16
C LEU A 100 17.60 2.60 14.23
N ILE A 101 18.34 2.90 13.16
CA ILE A 101 19.81 2.80 13.09
C ILE A 101 20.41 4.18 12.82
#